data_AF-A0A936H735-F1
#
_entry.id   AF-A0A936H735-F1
#
_cell.length_a   1.000
_cell.length_b   1.000
_cell.length_c   1.000
_cell.angle_alpha   90.00
_cell.angle_beta   90.00
_cell.angle_gamma   90.00
#
_symmetry.space_group_name_H-M   'P 1'
#
loop_
_entity.id
_entity.type
_entity.pdbx_description
1 polymer ?
#
loop_
_entity_poly.entity_id
_entity_poly.type
_entity_poly.pdbx_seq_one_letter_code
_entity_poly.pdbx_strand_id
1 'polypeptide(L)'
;MANFSKREPHFAYLKADLLENTFEPVIEYPSTYHEKFYGLIPWIYLPSGYFSPQEDRYFISFPLDPNIYIFNKDFKLVKKVDLSSAAIPKPIKPFKEKYTENYDYQKENQFYSLLSYYLDMLPDFEHNRVYRLALIKKADPNNPKSDPIISYTIVVCDSDLNILGEWEIPSKYDLSSPVLVKSQGLWLLDKEKTNPEETLLTFDIFDGKFKKA
;
A
#
# COMPACT_ATOMS: atom_id res chain seq x y z
N MET A 1 27.26 30.21 -1.60
CA MET A 1 26.86 28.91 -0.98
C MET A 1 25.40 29.03 -0.59
N ALA A 2 24.49 28.34 -1.29
CA ALA A 2 23.08 28.37 -0.97
C ALA A 2 22.83 27.53 0.29
N ASN A 3 22.22 28.16 1.29
CA ASN A 3 21.91 27.56 2.58
C ASN A 3 20.61 26.74 2.42
N PHE A 4 20.73 25.44 2.14
CA PHE A 4 19.57 24.51 2.02
C PHE A 4 19.01 24.11 3.40
N SER A 5 18.70 25.08 4.25
CA SER A 5 18.25 24.84 5.64
C SER A 5 16.72 24.74 5.83
N LYS A 6 15.93 24.68 4.76
CA LYS A 6 14.52 24.28 4.82
C LYS A 6 14.30 23.15 3.82
N ARG A 7 13.97 21.96 4.32
CA ARG A 7 13.51 20.85 3.47
C ARG A 7 12.18 21.28 2.87
N GLU A 8 12.09 21.25 1.54
CA GLU A 8 10.81 21.46 0.87
C GLU A 8 9.89 20.26 1.17
N PRO A 9 8.61 20.49 1.52
CA PRO A 9 7.66 19.41 1.71
C PRO A 9 7.46 18.63 0.41
N HIS A 10 7.47 17.30 0.51
CA HIS A 10 7.17 16.42 -0.62
C HIS A 10 5.69 16.03 -0.54
N PHE A 11 4.91 16.40 -1.56
CA PHE A 11 3.48 16.16 -1.59
C PHE A 11 3.11 14.88 -2.33
N ALA A 12 2.18 14.13 -1.74
CA ALA A 12 1.61 12.90 -2.27
C ALA A 12 0.34 13.16 -3.08
N TYR A 13 -0.46 14.17 -2.72
CA TYR A 13 -1.66 14.56 -3.45
C TYR A 13 -1.68 16.06 -3.75
N LEU A 14 -2.23 16.38 -4.91
CA LEU A 14 -2.60 17.72 -5.33
C LEU A 14 -4.14 17.78 -5.43
N LYS A 15 -4.74 18.89 -5.00
CA LYS A 15 -6.12 19.23 -5.35
C LYS A 15 -6.08 20.06 -6.63
N ALA A 16 -6.91 19.69 -7.59
CA ALA A 16 -7.07 20.40 -8.84
C ALA A 16 -8.43 21.12 -8.86
N ASP A 17 -8.43 22.42 -9.08
CA ASP A 17 -9.61 23.16 -9.54
C ASP A 17 -9.56 23.22 -11.07
N LEU A 18 -10.44 22.46 -11.71
CA LEU A 18 -10.47 22.36 -13.16
C LEU A 18 -11.15 23.57 -13.83
N LEU A 19 -11.95 24.34 -13.10
CA LEU A 19 -12.58 25.56 -13.61
C LEU A 19 -11.57 26.71 -13.63
N GLU A 20 -10.78 26.82 -12.57
CA GLU A 20 -9.74 27.85 -12.44
C GLU A 20 -8.39 27.42 -13.01
N ASN A 21 -8.26 26.14 -13.43
CA ASN A 21 -7.00 25.52 -13.86
C ASN A 21 -5.87 25.69 -12.83
N THR A 22 -6.19 25.52 -11.55
CA THR A 22 -5.25 25.63 -10.44
C THR A 22 -4.99 24.28 -9.81
N PHE A 23 -3.75 24.09 -9.34
CA PHE A 23 -3.31 22.86 -8.67
C PHE A 23 -2.63 23.26 -7.37
N GLU A 24 -3.18 22.83 -6.24
CA GLU A 24 -2.65 23.10 -4.92
C GLU A 24 -2.17 21.81 -4.25
N PRO A 25 -0.96 21.78 -3.66
CA PRO A 25 -0.51 20.64 -2.89
C PRO A 25 -1.28 20.55 -1.56
N VAL A 26 -1.79 19.36 -1.22
CA VAL A 26 -2.71 19.19 -0.07
C VAL A 26 -2.31 18.13 0.94
N ILE A 27 -1.68 17.03 0.52
CA ILE A 27 -1.27 15.96 1.45
C ILE A 27 0.22 15.71 1.26
N GLU A 28 0.98 15.87 2.33
CA GLU A 28 2.42 15.55 2.37
C GLU A 28 2.67 14.06 2.57
N TYR A 29 3.76 13.55 2.01
CA TYR A 29 4.31 12.26 2.40
C TYR A 29 4.66 12.28 3.90
N PRO A 30 4.47 11.17 4.63
CA PRO A 30 4.78 11.14 6.04
C PRO A 30 6.29 11.10 6.30
N SER A 31 6.68 11.35 7.55
CA SER A 31 8.08 11.44 7.97
C SER A 31 8.91 10.20 7.64
N THR A 32 8.27 9.04 7.52
CA THR A 32 8.88 7.78 7.08
C THR A 32 9.60 7.91 5.73
N TYR A 33 9.20 8.87 4.89
CA TYR A 33 9.74 9.16 3.56
C TYR A 33 10.70 10.35 3.54
N HIS A 34 10.90 11.04 4.67
CA HIS A 34 11.65 12.31 4.71
C HIS A 34 13.17 12.12 4.74
N GLU A 35 13.66 10.89 4.58
CA GLU A 35 15.08 10.59 4.33
C GLU A 35 15.27 10.35 2.82
N LYS A 36 16.27 11.02 2.20
CA LYS A 36 16.42 11.19 0.73
C LYS A 36 16.04 9.96 -0.12
N PHE A 37 15.26 10.20 -1.18
CA PHE A 37 14.69 9.23 -2.12
C PHE A 37 15.03 9.57 -3.58
N TYR A 38 15.47 8.60 -4.39
CA TYR A 38 15.15 8.46 -5.83
C TYR A 38 15.52 7.04 -6.28
N GLY A 39 14.54 6.13 -6.28
CA GLY A 39 14.65 4.82 -6.93
C GLY A 39 13.87 4.78 -8.25
N LEU A 40 14.21 3.85 -9.15
CA LEU A 40 13.60 3.68 -10.48
C LEU A 40 12.19 3.09 -10.43
N ILE A 41 11.75 2.68 -9.25
CA ILE A 41 10.47 2.02 -9.00
C ILE A 41 9.56 2.96 -8.17
N PRO A 42 9.21 4.16 -8.69
CA PRO A 42 8.44 5.14 -7.92
C PRO A 42 7.02 4.66 -7.60
N TRP A 43 6.49 3.69 -8.36
CA TRP A 43 5.14 3.18 -8.16
C TRP A 43 4.95 2.44 -6.84
N ILE A 44 6.01 1.90 -6.22
CA ILE A 44 5.96 1.30 -4.87
C ILE A 44 5.61 2.33 -3.80
N TYR A 45 5.72 3.63 -4.11
CA TYR A 45 5.45 4.71 -3.16
C TYR A 45 4.11 5.40 -3.36
N LEU A 46 3.33 4.99 -4.36
CA LEU A 46 2.01 5.58 -4.59
C LEU A 46 1.08 5.21 -3.43
N PRO A 47 0.54 6.21 -2.71
CA PRO A 47 -0.45 5.95 -1.68
C PRO A 47 -1.75 5.43 -2.28
N SER A 48 -2.38 4.51 -1.58
CA SER A 48 -3.75 4.08 -1.83
C SER A 48 -4.69 4.82 -0.88
N GLY A 49 -5.89 5.13 -1.35
CA GLY A 49 -6.84 5.84 -0.50
C GLY A 49 -8.23 5.91 -1.09
N TYR A 50 -9.19 6.21 -0.21
CA TYR A 50 -10.59 6.36 -0.57
C TYR A 50 -11.21 7.53 0.19
N PHE A 51 -12.34 8.02 -0.33
CA PHE A 51 -13.21 8.96 0.37
C PHE A 51 -14.39 8.18 0.96
N SER A 52 -14.71 8.43 2.24
CA SER A 52 -15.90 7.93 2.92
C SER A 52 -16.98 9.01 2.90
N PRO A 53 -18.04 8.89 2.07
CA PRO A 53 -19.13 9.86 2.06
C PRO A 53 -19.89 9.95 3.38
N GLN A 54 -19.97 8.83 4.12
CA GLN A 54 -20.66 8.76 5.41
C GLN A 54 -19.93 9.58 6.48
N GLU A 55 -18.60 9.60 6.43
CA GLU A 55 -17.77 10.33 7.39
C GLU A 55 -17.30 11.71 6.90
N ASP A 56 -17.48 12.00 5.61
CA ASP A 56 -16.93 13.18 4.92
C ASP A 56 -15.40 13.31 5.10
N ARG A 57 -14.70 12.18 4.90
CA ARG A 57 -13.25 12.03 5.19
C ARG A 57 -12.51 11.25 4.12
N TYR A 58 -11.25 11.62 3.90
CA TYR A 58 -10.28 10.85 3.10
C TYR A 58 -9.44 9.96 4.00
N PHE A 59 -9.24 8.72 3.57
CA PHE A 59 -8.42 7.71 4.24
C PHE A 59 -7.28 7.35 3.31
N ILE A 60 -6.04 7.56 3.75
CA ILE A 60 -4.84 7.39 2.93
C ILE A 60 -3.88 6.39 3.60
N SER A 61 -3.50 5.36 2.87
CA SER A 61 -2.50 4.36 3.22
C SER A 61 -1.22 4.61 2.41
N PHE A 62 -0.11 4.80 3.10
CA PHE A 62 1.20 4.89 2.45
C PHE A 62 1.88 3.51 2.46
N PRO A 63 2.46 3.03 1.33
CA PRO A 63 3.03 1.69 1.22
C PRO A 63 4.07 1.31 2.26
N LEU A 64 4.88 2.26 2.69
CA LEU A 64 5.95 2.05 3.69
C LEU A 64 5.60 2.62 5.06
N ASP A 65 4.36 3.03 5.30
CA ASP A 65 3.95 3.56 6.60
C ASP A 65 2.95 2.63 7.28
N PRO A 66 3.14 2.26 8.55
CA PRO A 66 2.17 1.45 9.29
C PRO A 66 0.82 2.14 9.49
N ASN A 67 0.74 3.48 9.37
CA ASN A 67 -0.46 4.21 9.69
C ASN A 67 -1.39 4.44 8.50
N ILE A 68 -2.68 4.50 8.78
CA ILE A 68 -3.68 5.15 7.95
C ILE A 68 -3.84 6.60 8.39
N TYR A 69 -3.82 7.50 7.43
CA TYR A 69 -3.91 8.94 7.61
C TYR A 69 -5.32 9.38 7.22
N ILE A 70 -6.02 10.03 8.15
CA ILE A 70 -7.40 10.46 7.97
C ILE A 70 -7.43 11.97 7.86
N PHE A 71 -7.95 12.47 6.74
CA PHE A 71 -8.08 13.89 6.46
C PHE A 71 -9.56 14.27 6.34
N ASN A 72 -9.89 15.51 6.69
CA ASN A 72 -11.21 16.07 6.38
C ASN A 72 -11.26 16.52 4.90
N LYS A 73 -12.42 17.03 4.45
CA LYS A 73 -12.61 17.57 3.09
C LYS A 73 -11.68 18.73 2.70
N ASP A 74 -11.13 19.43 3.69
CA ASP A 74 -10.16 20.52 3.49
C ASP A 74 -8.72 20.00 3.52
N PHE A 75 -8.52 18.67 3.43
CA PHE A 75 -7.24 17.97 3.50
C PHE A 75 -6.41 18.24 4.75
N LYS A 76 -7.06 18.65 5.84
CA LYS A 76 -6.40 18.77 7.16
C LYS A 76 -6.38 17.41 7.83
N LEU A 77 -5.20 17.01 8.32
CA LEU A 77 -5.03 15.77 9.06
C LEU A 77 -5.87 15.80 10.34
N VAL A 78 -6.78 14.83 10.48
CA VAL A 78 -7.66 14.65 11.64
C VAL A 78 -7.04 13.69 12.63
N LYS A 79 -6.65 12.49 12.19
CA LYS A 79 -6.02 11.46 13.03
C LYS A 79 -5.13 10.53 12.20
N LYS A 80 -4.24 9.82 12.90
CA LYS A 80 -3.48 8.69 12.37
C LYS A 80 -3.86 7.44 13.16
N VAL A 81 -4.03 6.31 12.48
CA VAL A 81 -4.33 5.02 13.11
C VAL A 81 -3.30 4.00 12.66
N ASP A 82 -2.62 3.35 13.62
CA ASP A 82 -1.71 2.25 13.30
C ASP A 82 -2.53 1.03 12.85
N LEU A 83 -2.40 0.66 11.58
CA LEU A 83 -3.07 -0.49 10.98
C LEU A 83 -2.04 -1.45 10.40
N SER A 84 -1.05 -1.79 11.22
CA SER A 84 0.07 -2.59 10.77
C SER A 84 -0.25 -4.06 10.60
N SER A 85 0.29 -4.63 9.54
CA SER A 85 0.43 -6.07 9.39
C SER A 85 1.50 -6.59 10.36
N ALA A 86 1.20 -7.69 11.07
CA ALA A 86 2.17 -8.43 11.87
C ALA A 86 3.25 -9.11 11.01
N ALA A 87 2.96 -9.36 9.73
CA ALA A 87 3.87 -9.98 8.78
C ALA A 87 4.92 -9.03 8.20
N ILE A 88 4.76 -7.70 8.35
CA ILE A 88 5.74 -6.72 7.90
C ILE A 88 6.63 -6.26 9.07
N PRO A 89 7.96 -6.48 9.03
CA PRO A 89 8.87 -5.98 10.04
C PRO A 89 8.84 -4.45 10.16
N LYS A 90 8.77 -3.94 11.39
CA LYS A 90 8.87 -2.50 11.70
C LYS A 90 10.30 -2.12 12.12
N PRO A 91 10.80 -0.93 11.76
CA PRO A 91 10.21 0.04 10.83
C PRO A 91 10.42 -0.38 9.37
N ILE A 92 9.43 -0.11 8.53
CA ILE A 92 9.61 -0.19 7.07
C ILE A 92 10.41 1.05 6.68
N LYS A 93 11.63 0.84 6.18
CA LYS A 93 12.50 1.95 5.77
C LYS A 93 12.46 2.09 4.27
N PRO A 94 12.41 3.33 3.74
CA PRO A 94 12.59 3.57 2.32
C PRO A 94 13.99 3.23 1.81
N PHE A 95 14.15 3.12 0.50
CA PHE A 95 15.48 3.06 -0.11
C PHE A 95 16.18 4.40 0.06
N LYS A 96 17.35 4.39 0.72
CA LYS A 96 18.08 5.60 1.13
C LYS A 96 19.28 5.88 0.23
N GLU A 97 19.03 6.02 -1.08
CA GLU A 97 20.07 6.43 -2.02
C GLU A 97 19.52 7.48 -2.98
N LYS A 98 20.34 8.48 -3.29
CA LYS A 98 20.01 9.48 -4.30
C LYS A 98 20.52 8.96 -5.65
N TYR A 99 19.69 9.05 -6.67
CA TYR A 99 20.14 8.82 -8.03
C TYR A 99 21.26 9.80 -8.40
N THR A 100 22.45 9.25 -8.67
CA THR A 100 23.68 9.99 -9.03
C THR A 100 24.41 9.20 -10.13
N GLU A 101 25.48 9.76 -10.70
CA GLU A 101 26.27 9.06 -11.72
C GLU A 101 26.87 7.72 -11.23
N ASN A 102 27.03 7.54 -9.92
CA ASN A 102 27.55 6.31 -9.29
C ASN A 102 26.45 5.46 -8.63
N TYR A 103 25.21 5.55 -9.11
CA TYR A 103 24.08 4.83 -8.52
C TYR A 103 24.22 3.30 -8.64
N ASP A 104 24.10 2.60 -7.52
CA ASP A 104 24.19 1.13 -7.50
C ASP A 104 22.82 0.47 -7.73
N TYR A 105 22.55 0.16 -9.00
CA TYR A 105 21.34 -0.55 -9.42
C TYR A 105 21.21 -1.94 -8.81
N GLN A 106 22.32 -2.63 -8.52
CA GLN A 106 22.26 -3.98 -7.94
C GLN A 106 21.78 -3.91 -6.50
N LYS A 107 22.30 -2.94 -5.74
CA LYS A 107 21.86 -2.66 -4.38
C LYS A 107 20.40 -2.22 -4.32
N GLU A 108 19.95 -1.39 -5.25
CA GLU A 108 18.53 -1.03 -5.40
C GLU A 108 17.67 -2.28 -5.64
N ASN A 109 18.03 -3.09 -6.62
CA ASN A 109 17.27 -4.31 -6.97
C ASN A 109 17.23 -5.30 -5.80
N GLN A 110 18.34 -5.49 -5.08
CA GLN A 110 18.41 -6.32 -3.88
C GLN A 110 17.53 -5.77 -2.75
N PHE A 111 17.47 -4.45 -2.60
CA PHE A 111 16.59 -3.83 -1.61
C PHE A 111 15.12 -4.07 -1.96
N TYR A 112 14.70 -3.80 -3.19
CA TYR A 112 13.31 -3.96 -3.61
C TYR A 112 12.86 -5.42 -3.73
N SER A 113 13.78 -6.35 -3.99
CA SER A 113 13.45 -7.78 -4.00
C SER A 113 13.09 -8.31 -2.61
N LEU A 114 13.52 -7.65 -1.53
CA LEU A 114 13.21 -8.08 -0.16
C LEU A 114 12.29 -7.10 0.59
N LEU A 115 11.94 -5.97 -0.01
CA LEU A 115 11.03 -4.99 0.59
C LEU A 115 9.60 -5.53 0.63
N SER A 116 9.07 -5.69 1.85
CA SER A 116 7.65 -5.89 2.11
C SER A 116 6.96 -4.54 2.33
N TYR A 117 5.75 -4.36 1.81
CA TYR A 117 5.04 -3.08 1.82
C TYR A 117 3.53 -3.25 1.67
N TYR A 118 2.77 -2.22 2.04
CA TYR A 118 1.31 -2.17 1.83
C TYR A 118 1.00 -1.83 0.38
N LEU A 119 -0.02 -2.49 -0.17
CA LEU A 119 -0.50 -2.29 -1.54
C LEU A 119 -1.69 -1.32 -1.51
N ASP A 120 -2.89 -1.88 -1.49
CA ASP A 120 -4.15 -1.15 -1.54
C ASP A 120 -4.89 -1.11 -0.20
N MET A 121 -5.76 -0.12 -0.09
CA MET A 121 -6.76 0.00 0.95
C MET A 121 -8.14 0.08 0.29
N LEU A 122 -8.96 -0.93 0.53
CA LEU A 122 -10.21 -1.16 -0.18
C LEU A 122 -11.38 -1.09 0.81
N PRO A 123 -12.24 -0.06 0.72
CA PRO A 123 -13.43 0.04 1.56
C PRO A 123 -14.53 -0.90 1.09
N ASP A 124 -15.20 -1.53 2.05
CA ASP A 124 -16.40 -2.34 1.89
C ASP A 124 -17.52 -1.68 2.70
N PHE A 125 -18.16 -0.69 2.06
CA PHE A 125 -19.21 0.10 2.67
C PHE A 125 -20.47 -0.72 2.98
N GLU A 126 -20.73 -1.81 2.25
CA GLU A 126 -21.89 -2.67 2.50
C GLU A 126 -21.73 -3.46 3.81
N HIS A 127 -20.52 -3.93 4.09
CA HIS A 127 -20.23 -4.72 5.29
C HIS A 127 -19.59 -3.91 6.43
N ASN A 128 -19.41 -2.60 6.26
CA ASN A 128 -18.71 -1.68 7.18
C ASN A 128 -17.30 -2.17 7.54
N ARG A 129 -16.51 -2.50 6.52
CA ARG A 129 -15.14 -2.99 6.69
C ARG A 129 -14.17 -2.29 5.75
N VAL A 130 -12.90 -2.37 6.07
CA VAL A 130 -11.81 -1.94 5.19
C VAL A 130 -10.76 -3.04 5.13
N TYR A 131 -10.34 -3.38 3.92
CA TYR A 131 -9.27 -4.33 3.65
C TYR A 131 -7.99 -3.56 3.36
N ARG A 132 -6.92 -3.79 4.13
CA ARG A 132 -5.58 -3.30 3.81
C ARG A 132 -4.71 -4.46 3.35
N LEU A 133 -4.25 -4.38 2.12
CA LEU A 133 -3.48 -5.44 1.47
C LEU A 133 -1.98 -5.19 1.71
N ALA A 134 -1.22 -6.26 1.91
CA ALA A 134 0.23 -6.20 2.07
C ALA A 134 0.92 -7.27 1.24
N LEU A 135 2.03 -6.88 0.61
CA LEU A 135 2.96 -7.77 -0.08
C LEU A 135 4.12 -8.09 0.86
N ILE A 136 4.31 -9.38 1.11
CA ILE A 136 5.35 -9.91 1.99
C ILE A 136 6.41 -10.60 1.14
N LYS A 137 7.65 -10.11 1.22
CA LYS A 137 8.83 -10.71 0.60
C LYS A 137 9.77 -11.24 1.69
N LYS A 138 10.15 -12.50 1.58
CA LYS A 138 11.10 -13.16 2.50
C LYS A 138 12.20 -13.83 1.69
N ALA A 139 13.43 -13.75 2.18
CA ALA A 139 14.52 -14.56 1.62
C ALA A 139 14.25 -16.05 1.92
N ASP A 140 14.57 -16.93 0.98
CA ASP A 140 14.56 -18.36 1.23
C ASP A 140 15.69 -18.70 2.22
N PRO A 141 15.39 -19.24 3.42
CA PRO A 141 16.41 -19.60 4.40
C PRO A 141 17.39 -20.67 3.88
N ASN A 142 16.97 -21.51 2.92
CA ASN A 142 17.79 -22.58 2.36
C ASN A 142 18.57 -22.14 1.13
N ASN A 143 18.16 -21.05 0.48
CA ASN A 143 18.85 -20.50 -0.68
C ASN A 143 18.75 -18.96 -0.72
N PRO A 144 19.59 -18.23 0.02
CA PRO A 144 19.52 -16.77 0.07
C PRO A 144 19.77 -16.05 -1.28
N LYS A 145 20.21 -16.78 -2.31
CA LYS A 145 20.42 -16.28 -3.67
C LYS A 145 19.24 -16.55 -4.61
N SER A 146 18.23 -17.31 -4.17
CA SER A 146 17.02 -17.54 -4.97
C SER A 146 16.15 -16.29 -5.00
N ASP A 147 15.15 -16.32 -5.88
CA ASP A 147 14.07 -15.35 -5.84
C ASP A 147 13.39 -15.34 -4.45
N PRO A 148 12.93 -14.18 -4.00
CA PRO A 148 12.23 -14.04 -2.73
C PRO A 148 10.94 -14.85 -2.75
N ILE A 149 10.61 -15.45 -1.61
CA ILE A 149 9.30 -16.03 -1.37
C ILE A 149 8.31 -14.87 -1.23
N ILE A 150 7.39 -14.77 -2.19
CA ILE A 150 6.32 -13.78 -2.20
C ILE A 150 5.07 -14.41 -1.58
N SER A 151 4.50 -13.72 -0.61
CA SER A 151 3.19 -14.02 -0.02
C SER A 151 2.43 -12.73 0.18
N TYR A 152 1.13 -12.84 0.45
CA TYR A 152 0.28 -11.68 0.69
C TYR A 152 -0.45 -11.83 2.02
N THR A 153 -0.73 -10.71 2.67
CA THR A 153 -1.64 -10.67 3.82
C THR A 153 -2.72 -9.62 3.64
N ILE A 154 -3.85 -9.83 4.29
CA ILE A 154 -4.96 -8.88 4.34
C ILE A 154 -5.25 -8.58 5.80
N VAL A 155 -5.11 -7.32 6.19
CA VAL A 155 -5.61 -6.80 7.46
C VAL A 155 -7.05 -6.33 7.23
N VAL A 156 -8.00 -6.89 7.98
CA VAL A 156 -9.41 -6.46 7.93
C VAL A 156 -9.70 -5.66 9.19
N CYS A 157 -10.33 -4.50 9.02
CA CYS A 157 -10.78 -3.67 10.12
C CYS A 157 -12.25 -3.25 9.95
N ASP A 158 -12.86 -2.84 11.06
CA ASP A 158 -14.20 -2.22 11.06
C ASP A 158 -14.15 -0.75 10.60
N SER A 159 -15.30 -0.08 10.59
CA SER A 159 -15.42 1.35 10.24
C SER A 159 -14.63 2.28 11.15
N ASP A 160 -14.36 1.90 12.39
CA ASP A 160 -13.55 2.68 13.32
C ASP A 160 -12.04 2.42 13.18
N LEU A 161 -11.67 1.55 12.23
CA LEU A 161 -10.33 1.03 11.98
C LEU A 161 -9.77 0.15 13.12
N ASN A 162 -10.65 -0.51 13.90
CA ASN A 162 -10.21 -1.57 14.80
C ASN A 162 -9.94 -2.85 13.99
N ILE A 163 -8.79 -3.49 14.22
CA ILE A 163 -8.43 -4.73 13.53
C ILE A 163 -9.37 -5.86 13.95
N LEU A 164 -10.10 -6.40 12.98
CA LEU A 164 -10.92 -7.61 13.12
C LEU A 164 -10.08 -8.88 12.95
N GLY A 165 -9.02 -8.79 12.15
CA GLY A 165 -8.02 -9.85 12.01
C GLY A 165 -7.04 -9.59 10.87
N GLU A 166 -6.07 -10.49 10.75
CA GLU A 166 -5.14 -10.55 9.65
C GLU A 166 -5.05 -11.99 9.12
N TRP A 167 -5.02 -12.13 7.80
CA TRP A 167 -5.01 -13.42 7.13
C TRP A 167 -3.90 -13.52 6.10
N GLU A 168 -3.21 -14.65 6.11
CA GLU A 168 -2.29 -15.05 5.03
C GLU A 168 -3.10 -15.50 3.83
N ILE A 169 -2.75 -15.00 2.65
CA ILE A 169 -3.46 -15.28 1.41
C ILE A 169 -2.77 -16.45 0.69
N PRO A 170 -3.54 -17.48 0.30
CA PRO A 170 -3.01 -18.60 -0.48
C PRO A 170 -2.30 -18.16 -1.77
N SER A 171 -1.23 -18.87 -2.13
CA SER A 171 -0.38 -18.54 -3.28
C SER A 171 -1.12 -18.53 -4.63
N LYS A 172 -2.28 -19.19 -4.73
CA LYS A 172 -3.13 -19.17 -5.92
C LYS A 172 -3.78 -17.81 -6.21
N TYR A 173 -3.76 -16.89 -5.25
CA TYR A 173 -4.19 -15.51 -5.43
C TYR A 173 -2.97 -14.59 -5.54
N ASP A 174 -3.06 -13.59 -6.40
CA ASP A 174 -2.05 -12.55 -6.55
C ASP A 174 -2.70 -11.19 -6.29
N LEU A 175 -2.36 -10.55 -5.15
CA LEU A 175 -2.92 -9.23 -4.81
C LEU A 175 -2.26 -8.08 -5.58
N SER A 176 -1.29 -8.36 -6.45
CA SER A 176 -0.80 -7.39 -7.45
C SER A 176 -1.65 -7.39 -8.74
N SER A 177 -2.58 -8.34 -8.87
CA SER A 177 -3.61 -8.41 -9.91
C SER A 177 -4.92 -7.75 -9.43
N PRO A 178 -5.95 -7.60 -10.29
CA PRO A 178 -7.21 -6.97 -9.89
C PRO A 178 -7.83 -7.61 -8.64
N VAL A 179 -8.03 -6.78 -7.61
CA VAL A 179 -8.79 -7.10 -6.41
C VAL A 179 -10.00 -6.18 -6.38
N LEU A 180 -11.19 -6.74 -6.14
CA LEU A 180 -12.43 -5.99 -6.22
C LEU A 180 -13.23 -6.12 -4.93
N VAL A 181 -13.91 -5.05 -4.52
CA VAL A 181 -14.96 -5.13 -3.50
C VAL A 181 -16.30 -5.11 -4.21
N LYS A 182 -17.14 -6.10 -3.91
CA LYS A 182 -18.51 -6.26 -4.43
C LYS A 182 -19.45 -6.57 -3.27
N SER A 183 -20.74 -6.70 -3.55
CA SER A 183 -21.78 -6.90 -2.53
C SER A 183 -21.64 -8.20 -1.73
N GLN A 184 -20.83 -9.15 -2.18
CA GLN A 184 -20.50 -10.37 -1.45
C GLN A 184 -19.18 -10.28 -0.65
N GLY A 185 -18.49 -9.13 -0.70
CA GLY A 185 -17.23 -8.87 -0.02
C GLY A 185 -16.05 -8.66 -0.98
N LEU A 186 -14.86 -9.08 -0.55
CA LEU A 186 -13.62 -8.94 -1.32
C LEU A 186 -13.43 -10.11 -2.29
N TRP A 187 -13.27 -9.81 -3.57
CA TRP A 187 -13.09 -10.76 -4.66
C TRP A 187 -11.61 -10.79 -5.05
N LEU A 188 -11.04 -11.99 -5.02
CA LEU A 188 -9.64 -12.26 -5.31
C LEU A 188 -9.53 -13.04 -6.62
N LEU A 189 -8.70 -12.57 -7.56
CA LEU A 189 -8.46 -13.27 -8.81
C LEU A 189 -7.76 -14.62 -8.54
N ASP A 190 -8.41 -15.72 -8.92
CA ASP A 190 -7.85 -17.07 -8.85
C ASP A 190 -7.02 -17.31 -10.11
N LYS A 191 -5.69 -17.20 -9.98
CA LYS A 191 -4.77 -17.28 -11.12
C LYS A 191 -4.59 -18.71 -11.65
N GLU A 192 -4.94 -19.71 -10.85
CA GLU A 192 -4.88 -21.12 -11.27
C GLU A 192 -6.08 -21.51 -12.12
N LYS A 193 -7.23 -20.83 -11.92
CA LYS A 193 -8.45 -21.01 -12.73
C LYS A 193 -8.59 -20.00 -13.87
N THR A 194 -7.79 -18.94 -13.86
CA THR A 194 -7.81 -17.93 -14.93
C THR A 194 -6.91 -18.38 -16.06
N ASN A 195 -7.49 -18.64 -17.24
CA ASN A 195 -6.73 -18.94 -18.45
C ASN A 195 -6.44 -17.61 -19.18
N PRO A 196 -5.17 -17.17 -19.30
CA PRO A 196 -4.82 -15.92 -19.99
C PRO A 196 -5.18 -15.90 -21.48
N GLU A 197 -5.35 -17.08 -22.10
CA GLU A 197 -5.77 -17.22 -23.50
C GLU A 197 -7.28 -17.12 -23.69
N GLU A 198 -8.05 -17.18 -22.60
CA GLU A 198 -9.49 -17.00 -22.59
C GLU A 198 -9.85 -15.60 -22.07
N THR A 199 -10.97 -15.06 -22.55
CA THR A 199 -11.50 -13.77 -22.09
C THR A 199 -12.19 -13.86 -20.72
N LEU A 200 -12.02 -14.96 -19.99
CA LEU A 200 -12.70 -15.24 -18.73
C LEU A 200 -11.73 -15.12 -17.55
N LEU A 201 -12.06 -14.19 -16.64
CA LEU A 201 -11.38 -14.04 -15.35
C LEU A 201 -12.18 -14.73 -14.25
N THR A 202 -11.53 -15.57 -13.45
CA THR A 202 -12.19 -16.28 -12.34
C THR A 202 -11.82 -15.64 -11.01
N PHE A 203 -12.81 -15.36 -10.17
CA PHE A 203 -12.63 -14.77 -8.85
C PHE A 203 -13.25 -15.66 -7.77
N ASP A 204 -12.55 -15.80 -6.65
CA ASP A 204 -13.11 -16.35 -5.42
C ASP A 204 -13.43 -15.21 -4.43
N ILE A 205 -14.39 -15.43 -3.55
CA ILE A 205 -14.75 -14.47 -2.50
C ILE A 205 -13.95 -14.79 -1.23
N PHE A 206 -13.29 -13.78 -0.67
CA PHE A 206 -12.63 -13.87 0.63
C PHE A 206 -13.68 -13.99 1.74
N ASP A 207 -13.60 -15.08 2.51
CA ASP A 207 -14.58 -15.41 3.56
C ASP A 207 -13.99 -15.40 4.98
N GLY A 208 -12.73 -14.96 5.14
CA GLY A 208 -12.05 -14.94 6.44
C GLY A 208 -11.72 -16.31 7.03
N LYS A 209 -11.86 -17.41 6.27
CA LYS A 209 -11.48 -18.76 6.72
C LYS A 209 -10.04 -19.14 6.39
N PHE A 210 -9.28 -18.23 5.79
CA PHE A 210 -7.86 -18.44 5.53
C PHE A 210 -7.09 -18.58 6.86
N LYS A 211 -5.83 -19.00 6.75
CA LYS A 211 -4.95 -19.08 7.91
C LYS A 211 -4.75 -17.67 8.50
N LYS A 212 -5.02 -17.51 9.79
CA LYS A 212 -4.69 -16.26 10.50
C LYS A 212 -3.17 -16.09 10.57
N ALA A 213 -2.71 -14.88 10.28
CA ALA A 213 -1.29 -14.51 10.31
C ALA A 213 -0.76 -14.41 11.73
#